data_AF-A0A4W4EIC0-F1
#
_entry.id   AF-A0A4W4EIC0-F1
#
_cell.length_a   1.000
_cell.length_b   1.000
_cell.length_c   1.000
_cell.angle_alpha   90.00
_cell.angle_beta   90.00
_cell.angle_gamma   90.00
#
_symmetry.space_group_name_H-M   'P 1'
#
loop_
_entity.id
_entity.type
_entity.pdbx_description
1 polymer ?
#
loop_
_entity_poly.entity_id
_entity_poly.type
_entity_poly.pdbx_seq_one_letter_code
_entity_poly.pdbx_strand_id
1 'polypeptide(L)'
;MPKTVHFKELKWMFNSKFMLKCNSGEVVHFPAYNGRVEFNKTTFSLTLKNLTKNDAGTYTVKGDDDEGENIIVVHTLTVLFRHKCNKVLSCKTYFFIR
;
A
#
# COMPACT_ATOMS: atom_id res chain seq x y z
N MET A 1 10.76 4.55 -25.26
CA MET A 1 10.81 3.31 -24.45
C MET A 1 10.02 3.58 -23.17
N PRO A 2 9.19 2.66 -22.65
CA PRO A 2 8.59 2.86 -21.33
C PRO A 2 9.73 2.98 -20.32
N LYS A 3 9.77 4.07 -19.55
CA LYS A 3 10.65 4.13 -18.39
C LYS A 3 10.14 3.07 -17.40
N THR A 4 10.91 2.00 -17.21
CA THR A 4 10.69 1.08 -16.10
C THR A 4 11.11 1.83 -14.85
N VAL A 5 10.13 2.28 -14.06
CA VAL A 5 10.43 2.98 -12.81
C VAL A 5 11.04 1.98 -11.85
N HIS A 6 12.30 2.23 -11.50
CA HIS A 6 13.05 1.45 -10.53
C HIS A 6 13.23 2.29 -9.27
N PHE A 7 12.84 1.74 -8.13
CA PHE A 7 12.97 2.39 -6.83
C PHE A 7 14.15 1.78 -6.08
N LYS A 8 15.08 2.62 -5.62
CA LYS A 8 16.13 2.22 -4.69
C LYS A 8 15.53 1.86 -3.35
N GLU A 9 14.58 2.69 -2.91
CA GLU A 9 13.83 2.50 -1.67
C GLU A 9 12.37 2.88 -1.88
N LEU A 10 11.46 2.05 -1.37
CA LEU A 10 10.04 2.32 -1.34
C LEU A 10 9.44 1.94 0.02
N LYS A 11 8.68 2.86 0.61
CA LYS A 11 8.10 2.76 1.96
C LYS A 11 6.58 2.88 1.85
N TRP A 12 5.87 1.88 2.36
CA TRP A 12 4.44 1.99 2.61
C TRP A 12 4.20 2.30 4.09
N MET A 13 3.35 3.27 4.37
CA MET A 13 3.03 3.74 5.71
C MET A 13 1.53 3.86 5.91
N PHE A 14 1.06 3.53 7.11
CA PHE A 14 -0.29 3.77 7.58
C PHE A 14 -0.24 4.69 8.80
N ASN A 15 -0.93 5.83 8.75
CA ASN A 15 -0.92 6.86 9.79
C ASN A 15 0.51 7.15 10.29
N SER A 16 1.45 7.33 9.34
CA SER A 16 2.88 7.57 9.57
C SER A 16 3.68 6.41 10.19
N LYS A 17 3.10 5.21 10.30
CA LYS A 17 3.80 3.99 10.75
C LYS A 17 4.10 3.09 9.57
N PHE A 18 5.31 2.51 9.53
CA PHE A 18 5.68 1.61 8.44
C PHE A 18 4.83 0.34 8.42
N MET A 19 4.35 0.00 7.22
CA MET A 19 3.72 -1.29 6.92
C MET A 19 4.75 -2.23 6.29
N LEU A 20 5.51 -1.73 5.32
CA LEU A 20 6.63 -2.42 4.70
C LEU A 20 7.66 -1.45 4.13
N LYS A 21 8.85 -1.98 3.87
CA LYS A 21 9.91 -1.32 3.10
C LYS A 21 10.38 -2.26 2.00
N CYS A 22 10.68 -1.71 0.83
CA CYS A 22 11.24 -2.40 -0.31
C CYS A 22 12.53 -1.69 -0.73
N ASN A 23 13.68 -2.35 -0.57
CA ASN A 23 15.00 -1.80 -0.88
C ASN A 23 15.63 -2.66 -1.97
N SER A 24 15.80 -2.12 -3.18
CA SER A 24 16.41 -2.82 -4.32
C SER A 24 15.90 -4.27 -4.51
N GLY A 25 14.59 -4.49 -4.32
CA GLY A 25 13.92 -5.79 -4.45
C GLY A 25 13.80 -6.63 -3.18
N GLU A 26 14.50 -6.29 -2.10
CA GLU A 26 14.30 -6.90 -0.78
C GLU A 26 13.13 -6.25 -0.05
N VAL A 27 12.19 -7.06 0.45
CA VAL A 27 10.96 -6.56 1.09
C VAL A 27 10.95 -6.97 2.56
N VAL A 28 10.83 -5.98 3.44
CA VAL A 28 10.73 -6.15 4.88
C VAL A 28 9.32 -5.73 5.33
N HIS A 29 8.56 -6.69 5.86
CA HIS A 29 7.24 -6.44 6.44
C HIS A 29 7.35 -6.09 7.92
N PHE A 30 6.53 -5.12 8.37
CA PHE A 30 6.45 -4.80 9.79
C PHE A 30 5.50 -5.77 10.51
N PRO A 31 5.83 -6.22 11.74
CA PRO A 31 5.09 -7.29 12.43
C PRO A 31 3.58 -7.04 12.56
N ALA A 32 3.17 -5.77 12.73
CA ALA A 32 1.76 -5.39 12.86
C ALA A 32 0.89 -5.74 11.62
N TYR A 33 1.53 -6.01 10.48
CA TYR A 33 0.87 -6.27 9.20
C TYR A 33 1.20 -7.66 8.63
N ASN A 34 1.89 -8.51 9.39
CA ASN A 34 2.23 -9.86 8.97
C ASN A 34 0.98 -10.68 8.66
N GLY A 35 1.02 -11.42 7.54
CA GLY A 35 -0.10 -12.24 7.07
C GLY A 35 -1.30 -11.47 6.52
N ARG A 36 -1.30 -10.13 6.59
CA ARG A 36 -2.38 -9.28 6.04
C ARG A 36 -1.96 -8.54 4.77
N VAL A 37 -0.66 -8.34 4.55
CA VAL A 37 -0.15 -7.57 3.43
C VAL A 37 0.44 -8.47 2.35
N GLU A 38 -0.04 -8.30 1.12
CA GLU A 38 0.62 -8.80 -0.09
C GLU A 38 1.19 -7.62 -0.87
N PHE A 39 2.44 -7.74 -1.30
CA PHE A 39 3.14 -6.69 -2.02
C PHE A 39 3.60 -7.19 -3.39
N ASN A 40 3.24 -6.44 -4.43
CA ASN A 40 3.67 -6.72 -5.81
C ASN A 40 4.95 -5.94 -6.11
N LYS A 41 6.08 -6.63 -6.26
CA LYS A 41 7.38 -6.00 -6.54
C LYS A 41 7.50 -5.41 -7.95
N THR A 42 6.66 -5.85 -8.89
CA THR A 42 6.66 -5.37 -10.29
C THR A 42 5.92 -4.05 -10.44
N THR A 43 4.79 -3.90 -9.73
CA THR A 43 3.93 -2.70 -9.81
C THR A 43 4.01 -1.83 -8.56
N PHE A 44 4.76 -2.24 -7.54
CA PHE A 44 4.89 -1.61 -6.23
C PHE A 44 3.56 -1.42 -5.47
N SER A 45 2.53 -2.16 -5.85
CA SER A 45 1.20 -2.08 -5.24
C SER A 45 1.09 -2.96 -4.00
N LEU A 46 0.28 -2.51 -3.03
CA LEU A 46 0.01 -3.18 -1.78
C LEU A 46 -1.47 -3.61 -1.72
N THR A 47 -1.70 -4.88 -1.43
CA THR A 47 -3.03 -5.43 -1.10
C THR A 47 -3.10 -5.70 0.39
N LEU A 48 -4.04 -5.05 1.08
CA LEU A 48 -4.32 -5.29 2.50
C LEU A 48 -5.55 -6.18 2.65
N LYS A 49 -5.36 -7.35 3.27
CA LYS A 49 -6.40 -8.37 3.50
C LYS A 49 -7.08 -8.19 4.85
N ASN A 50 -8.30 -8.74 4.95
CA ASN A 50 -9.10 -8.80 6.17
C ASN A 50 -9.31 -7.42 6.78
N LEU A 51 -9.79 -6.45 5.98
CA LEU A 51 -10.00 -5.07 6.42
C LEU A 51 -11.00 -4.97 7.58
N THR A 52 -10.69 -4.10 8.52
CA THR A 52 -11.47 -3.76 9.71
C THR A 52 -11.64 -2.25 9.82
N LYS A 53 -12.49 -1.77 10.74
CA LYS A 53 -12.64 -0.33 11.01
C LYS A 53 -11.32 0.37 11.36
N ASN A 54 -10.42 -0.37 12.02
CA ASN A 54 -9.14 0.17 12.50
C ASN A 54 -8.13 0.38 11.36
N ASP A 55 -8.42 -0.14 10.17
CA ASP A 55 -7.58 0.06 8.99
C ASP A 55 -7.99 1.31 8.19
N ALA A 56 -9.03 2.03 8.62
CA ALA A 56 -9.35 3.36 8.10
C ALA A 56 -8.27 4.36 8.54
N GLY A 57 -7.82 5.21 7.62
CA GLY A 57 -6.75 6.16 7.89
C GLY A 57 -5.97 6.55 6.64
N THR A 58 -4.84 7.20 6.86
CA THR A 58 -3.98 7.71 5.79
C THR A 58 -2.92 6.68 5.43
N TYR A 59 -2.88 6.32 4.16
CA TYR A 59 -1.85 5.49 3.55
C TYR A 59 -0.91 6.37 2.75
N THR A 60 0.38 6.21 2.97
CA THR A 60 1.41 6.99 2.28
C THR A 60 2.44 6.06 1.68
N VAL A 61 2.73 6.26 0.40
CA VAL A 61 3.86 5.65 -0.30
C VAL A 61 4.93 6.72 -0.47
N LYS A 62 6.16 6.39 -0.08
CA LYS A 62 7.34 7.21 -0.39
C LYS A 62 8.31 6.36 -1.18
N GLY A 63 8.71 6.80 -2.36
CA GLY A 63 9.70 6.12 -3.18
C GLY A 63 10.83 7.08 -3.55
N ASP A 64 12.06 6.61 -3.47
CA ASP A 64 13.22 7.29 -4.05
C ASP A 64 13.61 6.52 -5.31
N ASP A 65 13.47 7.16 -6.46
CA ASP A 65 13.87 6.58 -7.73
C ASP A 65 15.40 6.66 -7.94
N ASP A 66 15.87 6.13 -9.07
CA ASP A 66 17.30 6.13 -9.36
C ASP A 66 17.87 7.55 -9.59
N GLU A 67 17.03 8.49 -10.03
CA GLU A 67 17.36 9.91 -10.29
C GLU A 67 17.34 10.75 -9.00
N GLY A 68 16.87 10.17 -7.88
CA GLY A 68 16.78 10.83 -6.58
C GLY A 68 15.49 11.64 -6.40
N GLU A 69 14.50 11.45 -7.27
CA GLU A 69 13.19 12.06 -7.11
C GLU A 69 12.43 11.35 -5.98
N ASN A 70 11.98 12.15 -5.01
CA ASN A 70 11.14 11.66 -3.93
C ASN A 70 9.68 11.68 -4.37
N ILE A 71 9.15 10.50 -4.70
CA ILE A 71 7.74 10.31 -5.03
C ILE A 71 6.96 10.10 -3.74
N ILE A 72 6.03 11.01 -3.43
CA ILE A 72 5.11 10.88 -2.29
C ILE A 72 3.67 10.77 -2.80
N VAL A 73 3.04 9.64 -2.54
CA VAL A 73 1.62 9.42 -2.82
C VAL A 73 0.88 9.27 -1.50
N VAL A 74 -0.16 10.08 -1.28
CA VAL A 74 -0.98 10.04 -0.06
C VAL A 74 -2.43 9.70 -0.43
N HIS A 75 -3.02 8.74 0.27
CA HIS A 75 -4.39 8.33 0.06
C HIS A 75 -5.11 8.10 1.39
N THR A 76 -6.37 8.50 1.51
CA THR A 76 -7.17 8.27 2.72
C THR A 76 -8.19 7.17 2.47
N LEU A 77 -8.12 6.10 3.26
CA LEU A 77 -9.09 5.01 3.22
C LEU A 77 -10.16 5.23 4.28
N THR A 78 -11.43 5.25 3.85
CA THR A 78 -12.59 5.27 4.75
C THR A 78 -13.29 3.90 4.69
N VAL A 79 -13.51 3.28 5.84
CA VAL A 79 -14.23 1.99 5.95
C VAL A 79 -15.66 2.26 6.42
N LEU A 80 -16.61 2.29 5.48
CA LEU A 80 -18.02 2.52 5.78
C LEU A 80 -18.70 1.23 6.26
N PHE A 81 -19.46 1.32 7.36
CA PHE A 81 -20.35 0.25 7.79
C PHE A 81 -21.77 0.53 7.33
N ARG A 82 -22.37 -0.42 6.60
CA ARG A 82 -23.83 -0.52 6.56
C ARG A 82 -24.27 -1.30 7.80
N HIS A 83 -25.00 -0.65 8.69
CA HIS A 83 -25.73 -1.35 9.75
C HIS A 83 -26.63 -2.40 9.09
N LYS A 84 -26.34 -3.69 9.37
CA LYS A 84 -27.05 -4.91 8.95
C LYS A 84 -28.02 -4.79 7.77
N CYS A 85 -27.59 -5.27 6.59
CA CYS A 85 -28.41 -6.21 5.83
C CYS A 85 -27.51 -7.01 4.88
N ASN A 86 -27.71 -8.32 4.83
CA ASN A 86 -27.00 -9.27 3.95
C ASN A 86 -26.88 -8.71 2.54
N LYS A 87 -25.66 -8.43 2.09
CA LYS A 87 -25.23 -8.46 0.68
C LYS A 87 -23.70 -8.34 0.63
N VAL A 88 -23.10 -9.35 -0.01
CA VAL A 88 -21.68 -9.51 -0.30
C VAL A 88 -21.07 -8.18 -0.76
N LEU A 89 -20.01 -7.72 -0.09
CA LEU A 89 -19.21 -6.57 -0.54
C LEU A 89 -17.88 -7.08 -1.09
N SER A 90 -17.79 -7.16 -2.41
CA SER A 90 -16.51 -7.21 -3.13
C SER A 90 -15.99 -5.78 -3.24
N CYS A 91 -15.12 -5.36 -2.33
CA CYS A 91 -14.31 -4.16 -2.54
C CYS A 91 -13.01 -4.59 -3.25
N LYS A 92 -13.03 -4.56 -4.58
CA LYS A 92 -11.82 -4.67 -5.41
C LYS A 92 -11.29 -3.24 -5.63
N THR A 93 -10.54 -2.72 -4.67
CA THR A 93 -9.75 -1.51 -4.91
C THR A 93 -8.49 -1.95 -5.66
N TYR A 94 -8.52 -1.86 -6.98
CA TYR A 94 -7.33 -2.02 -7.79
C TYR A 94 -6.51 -0.73 -7.69
N PHE A 95 -5.39 -0.78 -6.97
CA PHE A 95 -4.38 0.27 -7.03
C PHE A 95 -3.64 0.13 -8.37
N PHE A 96 -3.99 0.96 -9.34
CA PHE A 96 -3.16 1.21 -10.51
C PHE A 96 -2.52 2.58 -10.32
N ILE A 97 -1.20 2.61 -10.10
CA ILE A 97 -0.40 3.76 -10.48
C ILE A 97 -0.26 3.64 -12.00
N ARG A 98 -0.89 4.55 -12.75
CA ARG A 98 -0.65 4.76 -14.18
C ARG A 98 0.14 6.03 -14.33
#